data_AF-G2ZR42-F1
#
_entry.id   AF-G2ZR42-F1
#
_cell.length_a   1.000
_cell.length_b   1.000
_cell.length_c   1.000
_cell.angle_alpha   90.00
_cell.angle_beta   90.00
_cell.angle_gamma   90.00
#
_symmetry.space_group_name_H-M   'P 1'
#
loop_
_entity.id
_entity.type
_entity.pdbx_description
1 polymer ?
#
loop_
_entity_poly.entity_id
_entity_poly.type
_entity_poly.pdbx_seq_one_letter_code
_entity_poly.pdbx_strand_id
1 'polypeptide(L)'
;MEYTFASATVLLLLITDPLGNIPIFISALRPVAPERRNRVVLREVGIAFVLLLVFMFFGEAFLRMMSLTDLSLQIAGGIVLFLIALRMIFPREGPADGQLTGEPFIVPLAIPAIAGPSALATVMLLVSQAPGRMWTWIGSLSATMAVCAVVLLSATRIQRLVGERTVMAFERLMGLILVAISVEMLLKGIRAFVHQL
;
A
#
# COMPACT_ATOMS: atom_id res chain seq x y z
N MET A 1 -21.44 -10.64 13.17
CA MET A 1 -22.04 -10.11 11.94
C MET A 1 -21.60 -11.00 10.80
N GLU A 2 -22.51 -11.53 9.98
CA GLU A 2 -22.08 -12.28 8.79
C GLU A 2 -21.39 -11.31 7.82
N TYR A 3 -20.07 -11.43 7.70
CA TYR A 3 -19.33 -10.71 6.67
C TYR A 3 -19.79 -11.24 5.31
N THR A 4 -20.62 -10.42 4.66
CA THR A 4 -21.04 -10.66 3.28
C THR A 4 -19.93 -10.19 2.34
N PHE A 5 -19.88 -10.72 1.13
CA PHE A 5 -18.97 -10.29 0.06
C PHE A 5 -18.84 -8.76 -0.04
N ALA A 6 -19.97 -8.04 0.05
CA ALA A 6 -20.01 -6.59 0.00
C ALA A 6 -19.28 -5.94 1.18
N SER A 7 -19.51 -6.41 2.41
CA SER A 7 -18.88 -5.87 3.62
C SER A 7 -17.36 -6.05 3.61
N ALA A 8 -16.87 -7.22 3.19
CA ALA A 8 -15.44 -7.47 3.07
C ALA A 8 -14.79 -6.61 1.97
N THR A 9 -15.47 -6.45 0.84
CA THR A 9 -15.00 -5.57 -0.25
C THR A 9 -14.90 -4.12 0.21
N VAL A 10 -15.91 -3.62 0.92
CA VAL A 10 -15.91 -2.25 1.47
C VAL A 10 -14.80 -2.08 2.50
N LEU A 11 -14.61 -3.05 3.38
CA LEU A 11 -13.58 -3.00 4.42
C LEU A 11 -12.17 -3.03 3.80
N LEU A 12 -11.92 -3.92 2.84
CA LEU A 12 -10.66 -3.96 2.09
C LEU A 12 -10.42 -2.67 1.30
N LEU A 13 -11.46 -2.10 0.69
CA LEU A 13 -11.36 -0.86 -0.08
C LEU A 13 -11.05 0.34 0.82
N LEU A 14 -11.68 0.41 2.00
CA LEU A 14 -11.41 1.46 2.98
C LEU A 14 -9.98 1.38 3.52
N ILE A 15 -9.47 0.17 3.74
CA ILE A 15 -8.11 -0.05 4.26
C ILE A 15 -7.03 0.13 3.19
N THR A 16 -7.30 -0.27 1.95
CA THR A 16 -6.37 -0.10 0.83
C THR A 16 -6.29 1.37 0.38
N ASP A 17 -7.32 2.16 0.70
CA ASP A 17 -7.47 3.59 0.40
C ASP A 17 -6.86 4.03 -0.94
N PRO A 18 -7.41 3.54 -2.07
CA PRO A 18 -6.85 3.84 -3.39
C PRO A 18 -6.89 5.34 -3.74
N LEU A 19 -7.80 6.11 -3.12
CA LEU A 19 -7.92 7.55 -3.33
C LEU A 19 -6.84 8.32 -2.56
N GLY A 20 -6.64 8.00 -1.28
CA GLY A 20 -5.57 8.60 -0.47
C GLY A 20 -4.18 8.27 -0.99
N ASN A 21 -4.02 7.11 -1.66
CA ASN A 21 -2.76 6.70 -2.29
C ASN A 21 -2.45 7.42 -3.61
N ILE A 22 -3.37 8.20 -4.19
CA ILE A 22 -3.15 8.90 -5.48
C ILE A 22 -1.89 9.80 -5.45
N PRO A 23 -1.69 10.70 -4.47
CA PRO A 23 -0.54 11.60 -4.48
C PRO A 23 0.79 10.85 -4.27
N ILE A 24 0.77 9.76 -3.50
CA ILE A 24 1.91 8.87 -3.29
C ILE A 24 2.31 8.22 -4.63
N PHE A 25 1.33 7.69 -5.34
CA PHE A 25 1.55 7.09 -6.66
C PHE A 25 2.09 8.12 -7.64
N ILE A 26 1.49 9.31 -7.72
CA ILE A 26 1.95 10.36 -8.63
C ILE A 26 3.41 10.76 -8.33
N SER A 27 3.76 10.93 -7.05
CA SER A 27 5.14 11.23 -6.61
C SER A 27 6.14 10.19 -7.14
N ALA A 28 5.83 8.92 -6.93
CA ALA A 28 6.70 7.82 -7.30
C ALA A 28 6.76 7.58 -8.83
N LEU A 29 5.72 7.98 -9.56
CA LEU A 29 5.66 7.91 -11.03
C LEU A 29 6.26 9.15 -11.73
N ARG A 30 6.67 10.20 -11.00
CA ARG A 30 7.37 11.37 -11.57
C ARG A 30 8.57 11.00 -12.45
N PRO A 31 9.52 10.14 -12.02
CA PRO A 31 10.69 9.79 -12.84
C PRO A 31 10.36 8.87 -14.03
N VAL A 32 9.13 8.37 -14.15
CA VAL A 32 8.72 7.43 -15.20
C VAL A 32 8.07 8.17 -16.37
N ALA A 33 8.50 7.83 -17.59
CA ALA A 33 7.94 8.38 -18.84
C ALA A 33 6.41 8.19 -18.92
N PRO A 34 5.64 9.20 -19.37
CA PRO A 34 4.17 9.20 -19.35
C PRO A 34 3.53 7.98 -20.02
N GLU A 35 4.17 7.47 -21.09
CA GLU A 35 3.73 6.31 -21.89
C GLU A 35 3.81 5.00 -21.11
N ARG A 36 4.77 4.89 -20.17
CA ARG A 36 4.99 3.68 -19.36
C ARG A 36 4.25 3.70 -18.02
N ARG A 37 3.72 4.87 -17.60
CA ARG A 37 3.06 5.04 -16.29
C ARG A 37 1.92 4.05 -16.07
N ASN A 38 1.03 3.89 -17.05
CA ASN A 38 -0.11 2.98 -16.92
C ASN A 38 0.32 1.51 -16.76
N ARG A 39 1.41 1.12 -17.45
CA ARG A 39 1.96 -0.25 -17.36
C ARG A 39 2.60 -0.49 -16.00
N VAL A 40 3.28 0.51 -15.44
CA VAL A 40 3.83 0.46 -14.08
C VAL A 40 2.71 0.37 -13.05
N VAL A 41 1.66 1.18 -13.15
CA VAL A 41 0.50 1.11 -12.23
C VAL A 41 -0.13 -0.28 -12.25
N LEU A 42 -0.40 -0.84 -13.44
CA LEU A 42 -1.01 -2.16 -13.53
C LEU A 42 -0.09 -3.27 -13.00
N ARG A 43 1.22 -3.13 -13.21
CA ARG A 43 2.22 -4.04 -12.64
C ARG A 43 2.22 -3.97 -11.11
N GLU A 44 2.24 -2.78 -10.52
CA GLU A 44 2.26 -2.60 -9.06
C GLU A 44 0.97 -3.12 -8.41
N VAL A 45 -0.19 -2.82 -8.99
CA VAL A 45 -1.47 -3.37 -8.50
C VAL A 45 -1.50 -4.90 -8.64
N GLY A 46 -0.95 -5.44 -9.73
CA GLY A 46 -0.80 -6.88 -9.92
C GLY A 46 0.12 -7.53 -8.87
N ILE A 47 1.27 -6.91 -8.57
CA ILE A 47 2.18 -7.38 -7.53
C ILE A 47 1.50 -7.37 -6.16
N ALA A 48 0.82 -6.27 -5.81
CA ALA A 48 0.08 -6.17 -4.56
C ALA A 48 -1.04 -7.21 -4.45
N PHE A 49 -1.80 -7.43 -5.54
CA PHE A 49 -2.84 -8.44 -5.60
C PHE A 49 -2.26 -9.85 -5.39
N VAL A 50 -1.21 -10.22 -6.11
CA VAL A 50 -0.56 -11.53 -5.97
C VAL A 50 -0.01 -11.71 -4.55
N LEU A 51 0.61 -10.69 -3.98
CA LEU A 51 1.15 -10.76 -2.63
C LEU A 51 0.04 -10.95 -1.59
N LEU A 52 -1.03 -10.15 -1.64
CA LEU A 52 -2.17 -10.29 -0.74
C LEU A 52 -2.85 -11.65 -0.92
N LEU A 53 -2.95 -12.16 -2.15
CA LEU A 53 -3.50 -13.47 -2.43
C LEU A 53 -2.62 -14.57 -1.84
N VAL A 54 -1.31 -14.53 -2.03
CA VAL A 54 -0.36 -15.47 -1.40
C VAL A 54 -0.47 -15.42 0.12
N PHE A 55 -0.52 -14.23 0.73
CA PHE A 55 -0.70 -14.09 2.18
C PHE A 55 -2.09 -14.55 2.65
N MET A 56 -3.12 -14.48 1.81
CA MET A 56 -4.44 -15.01 2.16
C MET A 56 -4.42 -16.54 2.27
N PHE A 57 -3.69 -17.23 1.40
CA PHE A 57 -3.59 -18.69 1.43
C PHE A 57 -2.52 -19.21 2.41
N PHE A 58 -1.37 -18.53 2.48
CA PHE A 58 -0.18 -19.01 3.18
C PHE A 58 0.30 -18.10 4.30
N GLY A 59 -0.32 -16.94 4.51
CA GLY A 59 0.22 -15.88 5.37
C GLY A 59 0.43 -16.33 6.81
N GLU A 60 -0.53 -17.03 7.41
CA GLU A 60 -0.39 -17.53 8.79
C GLU A 60 0.75 -18.55 8.92
N ALA A 61 0.87 -19.48 7.96
CA ALA A 61 1.93 -20.47 7.94
C ALA A 61 3.31 -19.83 7.67
N PHE A 62 3.38 -18.87 6.75
CA PHE A 62 4.60 -18.14 6.41
C PHE A 62 5.13 -17.31 7.58
N LEU A 63 4.24 -16.55 8.24
CA LEU A 63 4.60 -15.74 9.41
C LEU A 63 5.09 -16.62 10.57
N ARG A 64 4.43 -17.75 10.84
CA ARG A 64 4.88 -18.72 11.85
C ARG A 64 6.23 -19.33 11.50
N MET A 65 6.46 -19.71 10.24
CA MET A 65 7.74 -20.30 9.81
C MET A 65 8.90 -19.31 9.96
N MET A 66 8.66 -18.03 9.66
CA MET A 66 9.66 -16.97 9.81
C MET A 66 9.78 -16.46 11.25
N SER A 67 9.00 -16.99 12.20
CA SER A 67 8.88 -16.47 13.57
C SER A 67 8.56 -14.98 13.62
N LEU A 68 7.88 -14.47 12.59
CA LEU A 68 7.50 -13.06 12.48
C LEU A 68 6.18 -12.84 13.20
N THR A 69 6.16 -11.83 14.07
CA THR A 69 4.95 -11.40 14.75
C THR A 69 4.23 -10.33 13.94
N ASP A 70 2.91 -10.21 14.12
CA ASP A 70 2.13 -9.09 13.56
C ASP A 70 2.72 -7.74 13.99
N LEU A 71 3.31 -7.69 15.19
CA LEU A 71 4.00 -6.54 15.75
C LEU A 71 5.23 -6.15 14.92
N SER A 72 6.08 -7.12 14.57
CA SER A 72 7.25 -6.90 13.72
C SER A 72 6.85 -6.35 12.35
N LEU A 73 5.76 -6.87 11.77
CA LEU A 73 5.23 -6.43 10.49
C LEU A 73 4.67 -5.00 10.56
N GLN A 74 3.98 -4.66 11.65
CA GLN A 74 3.47 -3.32 11.91
C GLN A 74 4.59 -2.29 12.06
N ILE A 75 5.64 -2.61 12.85
CA ILE A 75 6.80 -1.73 13.03
C ILE A 75 7.54 -1.55 11.71
N ALA A 76 7.83 -2.65 10.99
CA ALA A 76 8.52 -2.59 9.70
C ALA A 76 7.75 -1.74 8.67
N GLY A 77 6.43 -1.98 8.54
CA GLY A 77 5.62 -1.17 7.63
C GLY A 77 5.52 0.29 8.04
N GLY A 78 5.48 0.59 9.35
CA GLY A 78 5.57 1.96 9.86
C GLY A 78 6.88 2.65 9.44
N ILE A 79 8.02 1.95 9.52
CA ILE A 79 9.32 2.49 9.07
C ILE A 79 9.29 2.79 7.56
N VAL A 80 8.79 1.86 6.74
CA VAL A 80 8.80 2.09 5.28
C VAL A 80 7.84 3.21 4.88
N LEU A 81 6.64 3.27 5.48
CA LEU A 81 5.70 4.38 5.26
C LEU A 81 6.31 5.72 5.67
N PHE A 82 7.03 5.78 6.79
CA PHE A 82 7.73 6.99 7.22
C PHE A 82 8.78 7.44 6.20
N LEU A 83 9.56 6.52 5.64
CA LEU A 83 10.54 6.83 4.59
C LEU A 83 9.90 7.34 3.29
N ILE A 84 8.76 6.77 2.90
CA ILE A 84 7.99 7.26 1.74
C ILE A 84 7.47 8.68 2.01
N ALA A 85 6.89 8.89 3.19
CA ALA A 85 6.34 10.17 3.61
C ALA A 85 7.40 11.28 3.62
N LEU A 86 8.60 10.99 4.14
CA LEU A 86 9.73 11.92 4.11
C LEU A 86 10.14 12.30 2.68
N ARG A 87 10.15 11.35 1.74
CA ARG A 87 10.45 11.64 0.32
C ARG A 87 9.41 12.55 -0.34
N MET A 88 8.14 12.48 0.10
CA MET A 88 7.07 13.36 -0.41
C MET A 88 7.16 14.78 0.17
N ILE A 89 7.55 14.92 1.44
CA ILE A 89 7.71 16.23 2.09
C ILE A 89 8.98 16.92 1.57
N PHE A 90 10.07 16.17 1.43
CA PHE A 90 11.37 16.65 0.97
C PHE A 90 11.80 15.97 -0.34
N PRO A 91 11.22 16.36 -1.49
CA PRO A 91 11.67 15.86 -2.78
C PRO A 91 13.14 16.24 -2.98
N ARG A 92 14.00 15.27 -3.29
CA ARG A 92 15.39 15.56 -3.66
C ARG A 92 15.42 16.20 -5.03
N GLU A 93 15.83 17.46 -5.10
CA GLU A 93 16.12 18.16 -6.35
C GLU A 93 17.58 17.90 -6.73
N GLY A 94 17.83 16.89 -7.57
CA GLY A 94 19.17 16.62 -8.10
C GLY A 94 19.25 15.26 -8.80
N PRO A 95 20.07 15.12 -9.87
CA PRO A 95 20.29 13.83 -10.51
C PRO A 95 20.86 12.90 -9.43
N ALA A 96 20.25 11.74 -9.24
CA ALA A 96 20.92 10.68 -8.52
C ALA A 96 22.19 10.37 -9.33
N ASP A 97 23.34 10.80 -8.80
CA ASP A 97 24.64 10.48 -9.36
C ASP A 97 24.73 8.97 -9.63
N GLY A 98 25.21 8.64 -10.82
CA GLY A 98 25.59 7.29 -11.18
C GLY A 98 24.57 6.57 -12.04
N GLN A 99 24.79 6.62 -13.35
CA GLN A 99 24.46 5.60 -14.33
C GLN A 99 24.09 4.23 -13.71
N LEU A 100 22.80 3.93 -13.70
CA LEU A 100 22.33 2.56 -13.86
C LEU A 100 21.38 2.58 -15.05
N THR A 101 21.91 2.15 -16.18
CA THR A 101 21.22 1.74 -17.42
C THR A 101 20.36 0.51 -17.13
N GLY A 102 19.38 0.66 -16.25
CA GLY A 102 18.44 -0.37 -15.85
C GLY A 102 17.22 0.34 -15.33
N GLU A 103 16.06 0.01 -15.88
CA GLU A 103 14.75 0.53 -15.49
C GLU A 103 14.72 0.82 -13.99
N PRO A 104 14.32 2.03 -13.54
CA PRO A 104 14.43 2.42 -12.15
C PRO A 104 13.74 1.32 -11.35
N PHE A 105 14.53 0.61 -10.53
CA PHE A 105 14.04 -0.45 -9.65
C PHE A 105 12.83 0.13 -8.97
N ILE A 106 11.65 -0.27 -9.46
CA ILE A 106 10.37 0.32 -9.13
C ILE A 106 10.30 0.14 -7.63
N VAL A 107 10.44 1.25 -6.89
CA VAL A 107 10.28 1.26 -5.45
C VAL A 107 8.97 0.52 -5.22
N PRO A 108 8.94 -0.65 -4.55
CA PRO A 108 7.75 -1.46 -4.48
C PRO A 108 6.70 -0.70 -3.67
N LEU A 109 5.94 0.17 -4.33
CA LEU A 109 4.80 0.87 -3.76
C LEU A 109 3.73 -0.14 -3.37
N ALA A 110 3.70 -1.27 -4.08
CA ALA A 110 2.95 -2.44 -3.69
C ALA A 110 3.17 -2.82 -2.22
N ILE A 111 4.40 -2.70 -1.70
CA ILE A 111 4.83 -3.12 -0.36
C ILE A 111 5.44 -1.90 0.35
N PRO A 112 4.67 -0.82 0.56
CA PRO A 112 3.75 -0.80 1.72
C PRO A 112 2.46 0.01 1.52
N ALA A 113 2.26 0.68 0.38
CA ALA A 113 1.14 1.59 0.21
C ALA A 113 -0.16 0.82 -0.08
N ILE A 114 -0.09 -0.26 -0.87
CA ILE A 114 -1.27 -1.07 -1.23
C ILE A 114 -1.37 -2.33 -0.34
N ALA A 115 -0.32 -3.13 -0.26
CA ALA A 115 -0.26 -4.32 0.59
C ALA A 115 0.43 -4.00 1.92
N GLY A 116 0.06 -2.88 2.54
CA GLY A 116 0.59 -2.48 3.84
C GLY A 116 0.22 -3.45 4.96
N PRO A 117 0.81 -3.30 6.16
CA PRO A 117 0.52 -4.16 7.32
C PRO A 117 -0.97 -4.24 7.65
N SER A 118 -1.70 -3.12 7.48
CA SER A 118 -3.14 -3.06 7.71
C SER A 118 -3.93 -3.92 6.71
N ALA A 119 -3.52 -3.96 5.45
CA ALA A 119 -4.14 -4.82 4.43
C ALA A 119 -3.84 -6.30 4.72
N LEU A 120 -2.60 -6.63 5.12
CA LEU A 120 -2.21 -7.99 5.52
C LEU A 120 -2.99 -8.47 6.75
N ALA A 121 -3.05 -7.67 7.80
CA ALA A 121 -3.81 -7.99 9.01
C ALA A 121 -5.30 -8.18 8.72
N THR A 122 -5.86 -7.37 7.82
CA THR A 122 -7.26 -7.49 7.41
C THR A 122 -7.54 -8.78 6.65
N VAL A 123 -6.68 -9.12 5.69
CA VAL A 123 -6.79 -10.37 4.93
C VAL A 123 -6.70 -11.57 5.87
N MET A 124 -5.77 -11.54 6.83
CA MET A 124 -5.66 -12.59 7.85
C MET A 124 -6.90 -12.67 8.76
N LEU A 125 -7.46 -11.54 9.15
CA LEU A 125 -8.69 -11.48 9.94
C LEU A 125 -9.89 -12.07 9.18
N LEU A 126 -10.03 -11.77 7.90
CA LEU A 126 -11.10 -12.32 7.06
C LEU A 126 -10.98 -13.85 6.93
N VAL A 127 -9.76 -14.35 6.73
CA VAL A 127 -9.47 -15.80 6.65
C VAL A 127 -9.74 -16.49 7.99
N SER A 128 -9.30 -15.89 9.10
CA SER A 128 -9.47 -16.45 10.45
C SER A 128 -10.93 -16.53 10.89
N GLN A 129 -11.75 -15.53 10.52
CA GLN A 129 -13.17 -15.51 10.94
C GLN A 129 -14.07 -16.47 10.17
N ALA A 130 -13.76 -16.82 8.91
CA ALA A 130 -14.53 -17.79 8.16
C ALA A 130 -13.67 -18.53 7.12
N PRO A 131 -12.90 -19.55 7.53
CA PRO A 131 -12.02 -20.30 6.64
C PRO A 131 -12.78 -21.01 5.50
N GLY A 132 -14.07 -21.33 5.69
CA GLY A 132 -14.92 -21.98 4.68
C GLY A 132 -15.41 -21.08 3.53
N ARG A 133 -15.19 -19.76 3.58
CA ARG A 133 -15.64 -18.79 2.55
C ARG A 133 -14.50 -18.22 1.71
N MET A 134 -13.41 -18.98 1.52
CA MET A 134 -12.20 -18.53 0.81
C MET A 134 -12.52 -17.92 -0.57
N TRP A 135 -13.40 -18.54 -1.35
CA TRP A 135 -13.83 -18.02 -2.67
C TRP A 135 -14.48 -16.63 -2.60
N THR A 136 -15.24 -16.36 -1.54
CA THR A 136 -15.84 -15.04 -1.29
C THR A 136 -14.76 -14.00 -1.01
N TRP A 137 -13.73 -14.35 -0.23
CA TRP A 137 -12.59 -13.48 0.08
C TRP A 137 -11.72 -13.19 -1.14
N ILE A 138 -11.46 -14.19 -1.98
CA ILE A 138 -10.74 -14.00 -3.25
C ILE A 138 -11.54 -13.04 -4.13
N GLY A 139 -12.85 -13.24 -4.23
CA GLY A 139 -13.72 -12.37 -5.00
C GLY A 139 -13.71 -10.93 -4.48
N SER A 140 -13.81 -10.73 -3.17
CA SER A 140 -13.78 -9.39 -2.55
C SER A 140 -12.43 -8.71 -2.77
N LEU A 141 -11.32 -9.42 -2.57
CA LEU A 141 -9.97 -8.91 -2.84
C LEU A 141 -9.79 -8.53 -4.31
N SER A 142 -10.27 -9.39 -5.22
CA SER A 142 -10.21 -9.13 -6.67
C SER A 142 -11.02 -7.89 -7.05
N ALA A 143 -12.23 -7.74 -6.49
CA ALA A 143 -13.07 -6.56 -6.70
C ALA A 143 -12.40 -5.29 -6.17
N THR A 144 -11.83 -5.33 -4.95
CA THR A 144 -11.09 -4.20 -4.38
C THR A 144 -9.90 -3.82 -5.24
N MET A 145 -9.10 -4.79 -5.71
CA MET A 145 -7.94 -4.51 -6.57
C MET A 145 -8.34 -3.99 -7.94
N ALA A 146 -9.46 -4.47 -8.51
CA ALA A 146 -10.01 -3.93 -9.74
C ALA A 146 -10.39 -2.44 -9.57
N VAL A 147 -11.05 -2.08 -8.47
CA VAL A 147 -11.36 -0.68 -8.16
C VAL A 147 -10.08 0.13 -7.96
N CYS A 148 -9.09 -0.39 -7.23
CA CYS A 148 -7.79 0.28 -7.06
C CYS A 148 -7.10 0.53 -8.40
N ALA A 149 -7.10 -0.45 -9.30
CA ALA A 149 -6.54 -0.30 -10.64
C ALA A 149 -7.26 0.81 -11.41
N VAL A 150 -8.60 0.83 -11.41
CA VAL A 150 -9.40 1.85 -12.11
C VAL A 150 -9.12 3.25 -11.56
N VAL A 151 -9.06 3.41 -10.24
CA VAL A 151 -8.79 4.68 -9.56
C VAL A 151 -7.37 5.16 -9.87
N LEU A 152 -6.36 4.30 -9.73
CA LEU A 152 -4.96 4.65 -9.95
C LEU A 152 -4.63 4.89 -11.43
N LEU A 153 -5.27 4.17 -12.35
CA LEU A 153 -5.17 4.48 -13.79
C LEU A 153 -5.79 5.84 -14.11
N SER A 154 -6.85 6.21 -13.38
CA SER A 154 -7.48 7.53 -13.49
C SER A 154 -6.67 8.63 -12.81
N ALA A 155 -5.79 8.31 -11.85
CA ALA A 155 -4.90 9.28 -11.20
C ALA A 155 -4.06 10.09 -12.20
N THR A 156 -3.57 9.45 -13.26
CA THR A 156 -2.82 10.14 -14.33
C THR A 156 -3.68 11.16 -15.07
N ARG A 157 -4.98 10.91 -15.24
CA ARG A 157 -5.94 11.86 -15.82
C ARG A 157 -6.26 12.99 -14.85
N ILE A 158 -6.45 12.66 -13.57
CA ILE A 158 -6.68 13.62 -12.49
C ILE A 158 -5.50 14.60 -12.42
N GLN A 159 -4.26 14.12 -12.52
CA GLN A 159 -3.07 14.96 -12.54
C GLN A 159 -3.10 16.01 -13.67
N ARG A 160 -3.55 15.62 -14.87
CA ARG A 160 -3.66 16.52 -16.03
C ARG A 160 -4.79 17.55 -15.85
N LEU A 161 -5.88 17.19 -15.19
CA LEU A 161 -7.03 18.07 -14.94
C LEU A 161 -6.75 19.08 -13.80
N VAL A 162 -6.12 18.62 -12.73
CA VAL A 162 -5.92 19.38 -11.47
C VAL A 162 -4.65 20.26 -11.52
N GLY A 163 -3.71 19.93 -12.40
CA GLY A 163 -2.47 20.67 -12.61
C GLY A 163 -1.37 20.28 -11.61
N GLU A 164 -0.11 20.36 -12.06
CA GLU A 164 1.05 19.88 -11.30
C GLU A 164 1.25 20.58 -9.96
N ARG A 165 0.95 21.88 -9.89
CA ARG A 165 1.12 22.70 -8.67
C ARG A 165 0.20 22.26 -7.54
N THR A 166 -1.07 22.01 -7.86
CA THR A 166 -2.08 21.56 -6.90
C THR A 166 -1.75 20.15 -6.40
N VAL A 167 -1.39 19.25 -7.32
CA VAL A 167 -0.97 17.89 -6.96
C VAL A 167 0.27 17.91 -6.07
N MET A 168 1.24 18.79 -6.33
CA MET A 168 2.40 19.00 -5.44
C MET A 168 2.02 19.43 -4.03
N ALA A 169 1.06 20.34 -3.88
CA ALA A 169 0.58 20.76 -2.57
C ALA A 169 -0.10 19.62 -1.82
N PHE A 170 -1.00 18.88 -2.49
CA PHE A 170 -1.67 17.71 -1.92
C PHE A 170 -0.71 16.59 -1.56
N GLU A 171 0.34 16.37 -2.36
CA GLU A 171 1.39 15.40 -2.08
C GLU A 171 2.13 15.74 -0.78
N ARG A 172 2.53 17.01 -0.58
CA ARG A 172 3.18 17.42 0.67
C ARG A 172 2.25 17.28 1.89
N LEU A 173 0.97 17.64 1.74
CA LEU A 173 -0.02 17.45 2.79
C LEU A 173 -0.22 15.98 3.14
N MET A 174 -0.35 15.10 2.14
CA MET A 174 -0.43 13.66 2.40
C MET A 174 0.85 13.11 3.00
N GLY A 175 2.01 13.60 2.60
CA GLY A 175 3.29 13.25 3.24
C GLY A 175 3.27 13.55 4.74
N LEU A 176 2.79 14.73 5.15
CA LEU A 176 2.66 15.09 6.57
C LEU A 176 1.70 14.15 7.31
N ILE A 177 0.56 13.81 6.71
CA ILE A 177 -0.41 12.87 7.29
C ILE A 177 0.21 11.46 7.41
N LEU A 178 0.90 10.98 6.39
CA LEU A 178 1.55 9.67 6.39
C LEU A 178 2.65 9.58 7.45
N VAL A 179 3.43 10.66 7.67
CA VAL A 179 4.39 10.71 8.78
C VAL A 179 3.67 10.49 10.10
N ALA A 180 2.56 11.18 10.34
CA ALA A 180 1.78 11.03 11.58
C ALA A 180 1.24 9.60 11.74
N ILE A 181 0.67 9.01 10.68
CA ILE A 181 0.17 7.62 10.68
C ILE A 181 1.32 6.63 10.96
N SER A 182 2.48 6.85 10.33
CA SER A 182 3.64 5.97 10.48
C SER A 182 4.18 6.00 11.91
N VAL A 183 4.30 7.19 12.51
CA VAL A 183 4.69 7.36 13.91
C VAL A 183 3.68 6.68 14.84
N GLU A 184 2.38 6.84 14.58
CA GLU A 184 1.33 6.19 15.36
C GLU A 184 1.42 4.65 15.28
N MET A 185 1.73 4.09 14.11
CA MET A 185 1.97 2.65 13.93
C MET A 185 3.20 2.18 14.74
N LEU A 186 4.28 2.96 14.74
CA LEU A 186 5.49 2.66 15.52
C LEU A 186 5.20 2.71 17.02
N LEU A 187 4.51 3.74 17.49
CA LEU A 187 4.14 3.89 18.90
C LEU A 187 3.23 2.74 19.37
N LYS A 188 2.25 2.32 18.54
CA LYS A 188 1.41 1.16 18.83
C LYS A 188 2.22 -0.13 18.92
N GLY A 189 3.13 -0.36 17.97
CA GLY A 189 4.03 -1.50 17.99
C GLY A 189 4.95 -1.51 19.22
N ILE A 190 5.56 -0.38 19.58
CA ILE A 190 6.41 -0.27 20.77
C ILE A 190 5.60 -0.48 22.04
N ARG A 191 4.40 0.13 22.16
CA ARG A 191 3.54 -0.03 23.33
C ARG A 191 3.10 -1.48 23.53
N ALA A 192 2.73 -2.17 22.46
CA ALA A 192 2.35 -3.57 22.52
C ALA A 192 3.55 -4.47 22.86
N PHE A 193 4.76 -4.15 22.40
CA PHE A 193 5.99 -4.83 22.81
C PHE A 193 6.26 -4.67 24.31
N VAL A 194 6.17 -3.45 24.83
CA VAL A 194 6.43 -3.14 26.24
C VAL A 194 5.40 -3.79 27.17
N HIS A 195 4.13 -3.91 26.75
CA HIS A 195 3.12 -4.63 27.55
C HIS A 195 3.30 -6.16 27.57
N GLN A 196 4.09 -6.72 26.64
CA GLN A 196 4.40 -8.16 26.58
C GLN A 196 5.67 -8.54 27.35
N LEU A 197 6.50 -7.55 27.70
CA LEU A 197 7.67 -7.68 28.58
C LEU A 197 7.25 -7.69 30.05
#